data_AF-A0A4Q2DSZ2-F1
#
_entry.id   AF-A0A4Q2DSZ2-F1
#
_cell.length_a   1.000
_cell.length_b   1.000
_cell.length_c   1.000
_cell.angle_alpha   90.00
_cell.angle_beta   90.00
_cell.angle_gamma   90.00
#
_symmetry.space_group_name_H-M   'P 1'
#
loop_
_entity.id
_entity.type
_entity.pdbx_description
1 polymer ?
#
loop_
_entity_poly.entity_id
_entity_poly.type
_entity_poly.pdbx_seq_one_letter_code
_entity_poly.pdbx_strand_id
1 'polypeptide(L)'
;MAKATLERLAADPAIRHIMQKHQFSVGVLTELAPHEQPHLLGLNVNAGQAIKLRIYTDRYDGFRNYKEIRRVLCHELTHNVWGDHDNNFKELNSQLNREVAEYERAAIEGAHSLSGQPSSSGGYSGSPSELEGEAQVHVLGGSGASVSSLQRESPEDRRRRVLEATMNRLRKEEEEIEHSCGTGRTA
;
A
#
# COMPACT_ATOMS: atom_id res chain seq x y z
N MET A 1 -4.00 20.51 5.34
CA MET A 1 -3.03 19.46 4.95
C MET A 1 -3.62 18.06 5.12
N ALA A 2 -4.00 17.61 6.33
CA ALA A 2 -4.70 16.32 6.49
C ALA A 2 -6.00 16.21 5.65
N LYS A 3 -6.81 17.27 5.63
CA LYS A 3 -8.00 17.38 4.75
C LYS A 3 -7.69 17.07 3.28
N ALA A 4 -6.59 17.58 2.73
CA ALA A 4 -6.21 17.33 1.34
C ALA A 4 -5.84 15.87 1.09
N THR A 5 -5.21 15.20 2.05
CA THR A 5 -4.94 13.76 1.97
C THR A 5 -6.23 12.94 2.00
N LEU A 6 -7.19 13.30 2.86
CA LEU A 6 -8.50 12.63 2.93
C LEU A 6 -9.32 12.86 1.65
N GLU A 7 -9.33 14.09 1.12
CA GLU A 7 -9.96 14.41 -0.17
C GLU A 7 -9.31 13.62 -1.31
N ARG A 8 -7.98 13.49 -1.29
CA ARG A 8 -7.25 12.67 -2.26
C ARG A 8 -7.62 11.19 -2.16
N LEU A 9 -7.75 10.63 -0.94
CA LEU A 9 -8.19 9.24 -0.74
C LEU A 9 -9.62 9.02 -1.24
N ALA A 10 -10.54 9.95 -0.92
CA ALA A 10 -11.93 9.87 -1.37
C ALA A 10 -12.05 10.00 -2.89
N ALA A 11 -11.17 10.77 -3.53
CA ALA A 11 -11.11 10.93 -4.98
C ALA A 11 -10.23 9.87 -5.68
N ASP A 12 -9.56 8.99 -4.95
CA ASP A 12 -8.61 8.02 -5.50
C ASP A 12 -9.35 7.03 -6.43
N PRO A 13 -9.00 6.97 -7.73
CA PRO A 13 -9.70 6.11 -8.67
C PRO A 13 -9.64 4.63 -8.29
N ALA A 14 -8.53 4.17 -7.69
CA ALA A 14 -8.40 2.78 -7.26
C ALA A 14 -9.32 2.48 -6.08
N ILE A 15 -9.42 3.40 -5.10
CA ILE A 15 -10.34 3.26 -3.96
C ILE A 15 -11.79 3.28 -4.43
N ARG A 16 -12.14 4.21 -5.32
CA ARG A 16 -13.50 4.28 -5.88
C ARG A 16 -13.86 3.01 -6.65
N HIS A 17 -12.90 2.44 -7.39
CA HIS A 17 -13.09 1.19 -8.11
C HIS A 17 -13.41 0.03 -7.17
N ILE A 18 -12.61 -0.17 -6.09
CA ILE A 18 -12.88 -1.25 -5.12
C ILE A 18 -14.19 -1.00 -4.36
N MET A 19 -14.49 0.24 -3.97
CA MET A 19 -15.73 0.56 -3.26
C MET A 19 -16.96 0.25 -4.12
N GLN A 20 -16.90 0.55 -5.43
CA GLN A 20 -17.97 0.20 -6.36
C GLN A 20 -18.09 -1.32 -6.55
N LYS A 21 -16.96 -2.02 -6.73
CA LYS A 21 -16.93 -3.46 -6.99
C LYS A 21 -17.49 -4.27 -5.80
N HIS A 22 -17.15 -3.87 -4.58
CA HIS A 22 -17.59 -4.53 -3.34
C HIS A 22 -18.84 -3.89 -2.72
N GLN A 23 -19.43 -2.90 -3.39
CA GLN A 23 -20.62 -2.18 -2.93
C GLN A 23 -20.47 -1.54 -1.55
N PHE A 24 -19.25 -1.10 -1.21
CA PHE A 24 -18.98 -0.42 0.04
C PHE A 24 -19.49 1.02 0.01
N SER A 25 -20.04 1.45 1.13
CA SER A 25 -20.43 2.83 1.37
C SER A 25 -19.75 3.33 2.63
N VAL A 26 -19.20 4.55 2.57
CA VAL A 26 -18.63 5.23 3.73
C VAL A 26 -19.33 6.58 3.88
N GLY A 27 -20.01 6.78 5.00
CA GLY A 27 -20.75 8.02 5.25
C GLY A 27 -19.83 9.21 5.48
N VAL A 28 -18.84 9.04 6.36
CA VAL A 28 -17.86 10.08 6.71
C VAL A 28 -16.45 9.50 6.71
N LEU A 29 -15.55 10.14 5.97
CA LEU A 29 -14.11 9.89 6.05
C LEU A 29 -13.44 11.08 6.75
N THR A 30 -12.86 10.86 7.93
CA THR A 30 -12.28 11.93 8.75
C THR A 30 -10.91 11.55 9.29
N GLU A 31 -10.18 12.55 9.79
CA GLU A 31 -8.94 12.33 10.53
C GLU A 31 -9.25 11.71 11.91
N LEU A 32 -8.39 10.78 12.35
CA LEU A 32 -8.26 10.35 13.73
C LEU A 32 -7.09 11.11 14.38
N ALA A 33 -7.39 11.93 15.37
CA ALA A 33 -6.35 12.74 16.00
C ALA A 33 -5.49 11.87 16.94
N PRO A 34 -4.14 11.94 16.86
CA PRO A 34 -3.25 11.14 17.71
C PRO A 34 -3.50 11.21 19.22
N HIS A 35 -4.11 12.30 19.72
CA HIS A 35 -4.41 12.46 21.14
C HIS A 35 -5.72 11.80 21.57
N GLU A 36 -6.67 11.56 20.65
CA GLU A 36 -7.92 10.87 20.95
C GLU A 36 -7.68 9.36 21.16
N GLN A 37 -6.83 8.77 20.31
CA GLN A 37 -6.53 7.34 20.29
C GLN A 37 -5.06 7.11 19.90
N PRO A 38 -4.11 7.17 20.85
CA PRO A 38 -2.68 7.19 20.56
C PRO A 38 -2.13 5.91 19.94
N HIS A 39 -2.83 4.78 20.11
CA HIS A 39 -2.43 3.48 19.58
C HIS A 39 -3.13 3.11 18.28
N LEU A 40 -4.12 3.89 17.83
CA LEU A 40 -4.88 3.56 16.63
C LEU A 40 -4.31 4.26 15.39
N LEU A 41 -4.29 3.53 14.27
CA LEU A 41 -4.01 3.99 12.92
C LEU A 41 -5.31 4.19 12.13
N GLY A 42 -6.34 3.41 12.43
CA GLY A 42 -7.64 3.47 11.81
C GLY A 42 -8.77 3.08 12.77
N LEU A 43 -9.96 3.57 12.49
CA LEU A 43 -11.18 3.26 13.24
C LEU A 43 -12.37 3.21 12.28
N ASN A 44 -13.01 2.06 12.18
CA ASN A 44 -14.31 1.92 11.53
C ASN A 44 -15.44 1.98 12.56
N VAL A 45 -16.34 2.93 12.39
CA VAL A 45 -17.55 3.11 13.21
C VAL A 45 -18.76 2.60 12.44
N ASN A 46 -19.48 1.65 13.05
CA ASN A 46 -20.74 1.07 12.56
C ASN A 46 -20.68 0.63 11.08
N ALA A 47 -19.68 -0.19 10.73
CA ALA A 47 -19.56 -0.81 9.42
C ALA A 47 -19.64 0.19 8.25
N GLY A 48 -18.87 1.27 8.35
CA GLY A 48 -18.76 2.28 7.29
C GLY A 48 -19.61 3.53 7.52
N GLN A 49 -20.31 3.69 8.64
CA GLN A 49 -20.94 4.97 8.95
C GLN A 49 -19.89 6.10 9.01
N ALA A 50 -18.78 5.85 9.69
CA ALA A 50 -17.62 6.72 9.68
C ALA A 50 -16.32 5.92 9.73
N ILE A 51 -15.37 6.29 8.90
CA ILE A 51 -13.99 5.78 8.96
C ILE A 51 -13.09 6.94 9.36
N LYS A 52 -12.32 6.73 10.43
CA LYS A 52 -11.31 7.69 10.89
C LYS A 52 -9.92 7.14 10.61
N LEU A 53 -9.04 7.95 10.03
CA LEU A 53 -7.67 7.55 9.67
C LEU A 53 -6.63 8.46 10.31
N ARG A 54 -5.53 7.86 10.78
CA ARG A 54 -4.39 8.60 11.28
C ARG A 54 -3.52 9.08 10.13
N ILE A 55 -3.50 10.38 9.92
CA ILE A 55 -2.74 11.01 8.83
C ILE A 55 -1.36 11.49 9.30
N TYR A 56 -1.26 11.95 10.55
CA TYR A 56 -0.02 12.45 11.13
C TYR A 56 0.80 11.34 11.81
N THR A 57 2.11 11.56 11.85
CA THR A 57 3.02 10.82 12.73
C THR A 57 2.73 11.17 14.20
N ASP A 58 3.21 10.33 15.11
CA ASP A 58 2.89 10.42 16.54
C ASP A 58 3.38 11.72 17.18
N ARG A 59 4.45 12.31 16.63
CA ARG A 59 5.03 13.57 17.09
C ARG A 59 4.50 14.79 16.33
N TYR A 60 3.53 14.62 15.42
CA TYR A 60 3.05 15.64 14.49
C TYR A 60 4.18 16.31 13.67
N ASP A 61 5.31 15.64 13.53
CA ASP A 61 6.50 16.13 12.82
C ASP A 61 6.45 15.79 11.31
N GLY A 62 5.45 15.03 10.88
CA GLY A 62 5.25 14.67 9.49
C GLY A 62 3.93 13.97 9.20
N PHE A 63 3.78 13.56 7.94
CA PHE A 63 2.65 12.78 7.45
C PHE A 63 3.08 11.33 7.24
N ARG A 64 2.15 10.40 7.46
CA ARG A 64 2.33 9.01 7.03
C ARG A 64 2.37 8.93 5.51
N ASN A 65 3.03 7.90 4.98
CA ASN A 65 3.10 7.72 3.54
C ASN A 65 1.69 7.48 2.99
N TYR A 66 1.35 8.10 1.86
CA TYR A 66 0.05 7.92 1.22
C TYR A 66 -0.28 6.44 0.97
N LYS A 67 0.72 5.63 0.60
CA LYS A 67 0.55 4.17 0.41
C LYS A 67 0.18 3.45 1.72
N GLU A 68 0.76 3.85 2.84
CA GLU A 68 0.44 3.29 4.16
C GLU A 68 -0.98 3.67 4.57
N ILE A 69 -1.34 4.95 4.43
CA ILE A 69 -2.70 5.42 4.74
C ILE A 69 -3.74 4.69 3.89
N ARG A 70 -3.45 4.43 2.61
CA ARG A 70 -4.33 3.67 1.73
C ARG A 70 -4.50 2.21 2.18
N ARG A 71 -3.42 1.56 2.64
CA ARG A 71 -3.49 0.20 3.21
C ARG A 71 -4.37 0.17 4.46
N VAL A 72 -4.21 1.14 5.36
CA VAL A 72 -5.07 1.27 6.54
C VAL A 72 -6.53 1.48 6.11
N LEU A 73 -6.80 2.32 5.11
CA LEU A 73 -8.17 2.48 4.59
C LEU A 73 -8.75 1.16 4.05
N CYS A 74 -7.96 0.33 3.34
CA CYS A 74 -8.44 -0.98 2.87
C CYS A 74 -8.76 -1.93 4.04
N HIS A 75 -7.94 -1.89 5.09
CA HIS A 75 -8.20 -2.60 6.34
C HIS A 75 -9.52 -2.15 6.97
N GLU A 76 -9.73 -0.84 7.12
CA GLU A 76 -10.97 -0.30 7.68
C GLU A 76 -12.19 -0.60 6.78
N LEU A 77 -12.06 -0.59 5.46
CA LEU A 77 -13.15 -0.98 4.56
C LEU A 77 -13.55 -2.46 4.74
N THR A 78 -12.60 -3.32 5.06
CA THR A 78 -12.86 -4.74 5.36
C THR A 78 -13.77 -4.87 6.59
N HIS A 79 -13.63 -3.96 7.57
CA HIS A 79 -14.51 -3.87 8.74
C HIS A 79 -15.97 -3.49 8.42
N ASN A 80 -16.30 -3.11 7.18
CA ASN A 80 -17.70 -2.99 6.76
C ASN A 80 -18.41 -4.36 6.69
N VAL A 81 -17.64 -5.44 6.51
CA VAL A 81 -18.18 -6.81 6.37
C VAL A 81 -17.81 -7.66 7.58
N TRP A 82 -16.54 -7.63 7.99
CA TRP A 82 -16.00 -8.52 9.03
C TRP A 82 -15.48 -7.73 10.23
N GLY A 83 -16.05 -7.99 11.41
CA GLY A 83 -15.62 -7.30 12.64
C GLY A 83 -14.28 -7.80 13.18
N ASP A 84 -14.13 -9.12 13.27
CA ASP A 84 -12.94 -9.76 13.84
C ASP A 84 -11.89 -10.04 12.75
N HIS A 85 -10.61 -10.07 13.12
CA HIS A 85 -9.49 -10.36 12.21
C HIS A 85 -9.32 -11.87 11.96
N ASP A 86 -10.40 -12.53 11.57
CA ASP A 86 -10.40 -13.93 11.19
C ASP A 86 -9.80 -14.15 9.78
N ASN A 87 -9.81 -15.40 9.31
CA ASN A 87 -9.29 -15.71 7.97
C ASN A 87 -10.08 -15.02 6.85
N ASN A 88 -11.39 -14.81 7.01
CA ASN A 88 -12.23 -14.15 6.02
C ASN A 88 -11.87 -12.65 5.91
N PHE A 89 -11.62 -12.02 7.06
CA PHE A 89 -11.09 -10.65 7.11
C PHE A 89 -9.76 -10.56 6.36
N LYS A 90 -8.81 -11.45 6.66
CA LYS A 90 -7.47 -11.44 6.04
C LYS A 90 -7.53 -11.67 4.54
N GLU A 91 -8.39 -12.57 4.09
CA GLU A 91 -8.61 -12.83 2.67
C GLU A 91 -9.19 -11.60 1.96
N LEU A 92 -10.23 -10.97 2.52
CA LEU A 92 -10.84 -9.77 1.94
C LEU A 92 -9.86 -8.57 1.95
N ASN A 93 -9.14 -8.34 3.05
CA ASN A 93 -8.13 -7.28 3.13
C ASN A 93 -7.02 -7.48 2.08
N SER A 94 -6.53 -8.71 1.93
CA SER A 94 -5.54 -9.06 0.91
C SER A 94 -6.09 -8.85 -0.51
N GLN A 95 -7.35 -9.24 -0.73
CA GLN A 95 -8.04 -9.04 -2.00
C GLN A 95 -8.14 -7.55 -2.35
N LEU A 96 -8.59 -6.68 -1.42
CA LEU A 96 -8.71 -5.24 -1.66
C LEU A 96 -7.36 -4.61 -1.99
N ASN A 97 -6.31 -4.96 -1.24
CA ASN A 97 -4.96 -4.45 -1.49
C ASN A 97 -4.41 -4.89 -2.86
N ARG A 98 -4.67 -6.14 -3.26
CA ARG A 98 -4.33 -6.64 -4.58
C ARG A 98 -5.07 -5.89 -5.69
N GLU A 99 -6.38 -5.70 -5.54
CA GLU A 99 -7.20 -5.01 -6.55
C GLU A 99 -6.76 -3.54 -6.73
N VAL A 100 -6.38 -2.86 -5.65
CA VAL A 100 -5.77 -1.53 -5.73
C VAL A 100 -4.47 -1.56 -6.52
N ALA A 101 -3.57 -2.49 -6.22
CA ALA A 101 -2.29 -2.61 -6.92
C ALA A 101 -2.46 -2.97 -8.41
N GLU A 102 -3.42 -3.84 -8.73
CA GLU A 102 -3.79 -4.19 -10.10
C GLU A 102 -4.33 -2.98 -10.86
N TYR A 103 -5.22 -2.18 -10.24
CA TYR A 103 -5.74 -0.95 -10.83
C TYR A 103 -4.62 0.04 -11.12
N GLU A 104 -3.69 0.24 -10.16
CA GLU A 104 -2.55 1.14 -10.35
C GLU A 104 -1.64 0.67 -11.49
N ARG A 105 -1.35 -0.63 -11.57
CA ARG A 105 -0.58 -1.20 -12.68
C ARG A 105 -1.27 -1.01 -14.03
N ALA A 106 -2.55 -1.32 -14.12
CA ALA A 106 -3.33 -1.15 -15.34
C ALA A 106 -3.41 0.32 -15.79
N ALA A 107 -3.48 1.25 -14.83
CA ALA A 107 -3.46 2.68 -15.13
C ALA A 107 -2.11 3.13 -15.73
N ILE A 108 -0.99 2.59 -15.23
CA ILE A 108 0.35 2.87 -15.77
C ILE A 108 0.50 2.26 -17.17
N GLU A 109 0.15 0.98 -17.33
CA GLU A 109 0.23 0.27 -18.61
C GLU A 109 -0.68 0.91 -19.68
N GLY A 110 -1.89 1.32 -19.30
CA GLY A 110 -2.84 2.04 -20.17
C GLY A 110 -2.41 3.46 -20.52
N ALA A 111 -1.67 4.15 -19.64
CA ALA A 111 -1.10 5.46 -19.93
C ALA A 111 -0.01 5.40 -21.02
N HIS A 112 0.65 4.25 -21.19
CA HIS A 112 1.56 4.02 -22.31
C HIS A 112 0.86 3.77 -23.65
N SER A 113 -0.48 3.67 -23.69
CA SER A 113 -1.26 3.32 -24.88
C SER A 113 -1.88 4.51 -25.63
N LEU A 114 -1.50 5.77 -25.34
CA LEU A 114 -2.10 6.96 -25.98
C LEU A 114 -1.05 7.92 -26.60
N SER A 115 -0.69 7.70 -27.87
CA SER A 115 -0.78 8.72 -28.96
C SER A 115 -0.13 8.24 -30.28
N GLY A 116 -0.93 7.62 -31.15
CA GLY A 116 -0.64 7.57 -32.58
C GLY A 116 -1.14 8.85 -33.26
N GLN A 117 -0.27 9.86 -33.40
CA GLN A 117 -0.37 10.99 -34.34
C GLN A 117 1.07 11.45 -34.66
N PRO A 118 1.49 11.56 -35.94
CA PRO A 118 2.86 11.85 -36.30
C PRO A 118 3.10 13.35 -36.37
N SER A 119 3.80 13.90 -35.38
CA SER A 119 4.50 15.17 -35.50
C SER A 119 6.00 14.89 -35.46
N SER A 120 6.63 15.02 -36.61
CA SER A 120 8.08 14.87 -36.84
C SER A 120 8.90 15.76 -35.91
N SER A 121 9.80 15.17 -35.12
CA SER A 121 11.17 15.65 -34.84
C SER A 121 11.73 14.99 -33.57
N GLY A 122 12.90 14.36 -33.68
CA GLY A 122 13.78 14.03 -32.55
C GLY A 122 13.88 12.54 -32.24
N GLY A 123 14.81 11.86 -32.89
CA GLY A 123 14.99 10.42 -32.78
C GLY A 123 15.52 9.93 -31.44
N TYR A 124 15.06 8.75 -31.04
CA TYR A 124 15.86 7.78 -30.30
C TYR A 124 15.42 6.38 -30.75
N SER A 125 16.30 5.70 -31.47
CA SER A 125 16.15 4.31 -31.88
C SER A 125 16.52 3.42 -30.69
N GLY A 126 15.55 2.65 -30.20
CA GLY A 126 15.76 1.59 -29.22
C GLY A 126 14.64 0.56 -29.33
N SER A 127 14.78 -0.36 -30.29
CA SER A 127 13.86 -1.49 -30.49
C SER A 127 13.86 -2.47 -29.30
N PRO A 128 12.80 -3.29 -29.16
CA PRO A 128 12.48 -4.04 -27.95
C PRO A 128 13.11 -5.43 -27.96
N SER A 129 13.69 -5.85 -26.82
CA SER A 129 14.01 -7.25 -26.57
C SER A 129 13.73 -7.60 -25.10
N GLU A 130 12.71 -8.42 -24.91
CA GLU A 130 12.69 -9.61 -24.06
C GLU A 130 12.96 -9.45 -22.55
N LEU A 131 11.89 -9.62 -21.77
CA LEU A 131 11.77 -10.61 -20.70
C LEU A 131 13.07 -10.97 -19.94
N GLU A 132 13.37 -10.24 -18.87
CA GLU A 132 13.76 -10.75 -17.56
C GLU A 132 14.13 -9.54 -16.69
N GLY A 133 13.41 -9.36 -15.58
CA GLY A 133 13.68 -8.31 -14.61
C GLY A 133 14.98 -8.61 -13.87
N GLU A 134 16.12 -8.34 -14.52
CA GLU A 134 17.42 -8.27 -13.87
C GLU A 134 17.39 -7.06 -12.93
N ALA A 135 17.24 -7.32 -11.63
CA ALA A 135 17.41 -6.32 -10.60
C ALA A 135 18.82 -5.73 -10.70
N GLN A 136 18.96 -4.56 -11.33
CA GLN A 136 20.20 -3.80 -11.35
C GLN A 136 20.53 -3.36 -9.92
N VAL A 137 21.35 -4.18 -9.24
CA VAL A 137 21.91 -3.87 -7.93
C VAL A 137 22.93 -2.75 -8.09
N HIS A 138 22.55 -1.53 -7.70
CA HIS A 138 23.49 -0.42 -7.57
C HIS A 138 24.13 -0.47 -6.17
N VAL A 139 25.42 -0.79 -6.10
CA VAL A 139 26.19 -0.69 -4.85
C VAL A 139 26.78 0.71 -4.76
N LEU A 140 26.29 1.52 -3.82
CA LEU A 140 26.91 2.78 -3.44
C LEU A 140 27.67 2.59 -2.12
N GLY A 141 29.00 2.73 -2.15
CA GLY A 141 29.80 2.99 -0.94
C GLY A 141 30.46 1.80 -0.22
N GLY A 142 31.00 0.81 -0.94
CA GLY A 142 31.80 -0.27 -0.34
C GLY A 142 33.31 -0.07 -0.52
N SER A 143 33.93 0.80 0.27
CA SER A 143 35.40 0.87 0.38
C SER A 143 35.93 -0.42 1.01
N GLY A 144 36.97 -0.99 0.39
CA GLY A 144 37.52 -2.30 0.74
C GLY A 144 37.83 -2.48 2.23
N ALA A 145 37.22 -3.50 2.82
CA ALA A 145 37.66 -4.11 4.07
C ALA A 145 37.42 -5.62 3.99
N SER A 146 38.53 -6.35 3.80
CA SER A 146 38.81 -7.74 4.15
C SER A 146 37.60 -8.67 4.40
N VAL A 147 37.18 -9.38 3.35
CA VAL A 147 36.28 -10.53 3.43
C VAL A 147 37.06 -11.79 3.80
N SER A 148 37.20 -12.06 5.09
CA SER A 148 37.41 -13.41 5.61
C SER A 148 36.06 -13.98 6.07
N SER A 149 35.75 -15.19 5.60
CA SER A 149 34.53 -15.99 5.86
C SER A 149 33.38 -15.82 4.86
N LEU A 150 33.65 -16.08 3.57
CA LEU A 150 32.60 -16.33 2.58
C LEU A 150 32.12 -17.78 2.68
N GLN A 151 30.96 -17.99 3.29
CA GLN A 151 30.07 -19.05 2.79
C GLN A 151 29.71 -18.67 1.35
N ARG A 152 30.03 -19.55 0.40
CA ARG A 152 29.59 -19.43 -1.00
C ARG A 152 28.08 -19.62 -1.06
N GLU A 153 27.32 -18.57 -0.77
CA GLU A 153 25.87 -18.58 -0.97
C GLU A 153 25.56 -18.63 -2.46
N SER A 154 24.72 -19.58 -2.86
CA SER A 154 24.21 -19.67 -4.22
C SER A 154 23.38 -18.41 -4.55
N PRO A 155 23.36 -17.95 -5.82
CA PRO A 155 22.41 -16.93 -6.25
C PRO A 155 20.96 -17.22 -5.84
N GLU A 156 20.58 -18.51 -5.78
CA GLU A 156 19.26 -18.96 -5.34
C GLU A 156 19.03 -18.74 -3.84
N ASP A 157 20.04 -19.00 -3.01
CA ASP A 157 19.97 -18.76 -1.56
C ASP A 157 19.80 -17.26 -1.26
N ARG A 158 20.51 -16.41 -2.02
CA ARG A 158 20.36 -14.95 -1.93
C ARG A 158 18.95 -14.50 -2.32
N ARG A 159 18.42 -15.00 -3.46
CA ARG A 159 17.05 -14.72 -3.90
C ARG A 159 16.03 -15.14 -2.84
N ARG A 160 16.18 -16.35 -2.29
CA ARG A 160 15.30 -16.88 -1.24
C ARG A 160 15.32 -16.02 0.02
N ARG A 161 16.49 -15.63 0.51
CA ARG A 161 16.62 -14.74 1.69
C ARG A 161 15.99 -13.37 1.45
N VAL A 162 16.16 -12.79 0.26
CA VAL A 162 15.54 -11.49 -0.08
C VAL A 162 14.02 -11.60 -0.12
N LEU A 163 13.49 -12.67 -0.72
CA LEU A 163 12.04 -12.93 -0.75
C LEU A 163 11.50 -13.12 0.67
N GLU A 164 12.16 -13.94 1.49
CA GLU A 164 11.79 -14.19 2.88
C GLU A 164 11.82 -12.90 3.72
N ALA A 165 12.89 -12.12 3.63
CA ALA A 165 13.01 -10.84 4.32
C ALA A 165 11.91 -9.85 3.90
N THR A 166 11.56 -9.84 2.61
CA THR A 166 10.48 -8.99 2.07
C THR A 166 9.11 -9.43 2.60
N MET A 167 8.83 -10.73 2.57
CA MET A 167 7.57 -11.29 3.10
C MET A 167 7.43 -11.03 4.60
N ASN A 168 8.49 -11.23 5.38
CA ASN A 168 8.47 -10.96 6.82
C ASN A 168 8.20 -9.49 7.14
N ARG A 169 8.76 -8.55 6.35
CA ARG A 169 8.46 -7.12 6.53
C ARG A 169 6.98 -6.82 6.24
N LEU A 170 6.43 -7.34 5.14
CA LEU A 170 5.03 -7.13 4.79
C LEU A 170 4.09 -7.70 5.86
N ARG A 171 4.39 -8.91 6.35
CA ARG A 171 3.63 -9.54 7.43
C ARG A 171 3.65 -8.69 8.71
N LYS A 172 4.82 -8.18 9.09
CA LYS A 172 4.95 -7.33 10.27
C LYS A 172 4.16 -6.03 10.12
N GLU A 173 4.19 -5.40 8.94
CA GLU A 173 3.37 -4.21 8.65
C GLU A 173 1.87 -4.51 8.78
N GLU A 174 1.41 -5.67 8.32
CA GLU A 174 0.00 -6.10 8.47
C GLU A 174 -0.38 -6.35 9.93
N GLU A 175 0.48 -7.05 10.68
CA GLU A 175 0.30 -7.29 12.12
C GLU A 175 0.27 -5.97 12.91
N GLU A 176 1.11 -4.98 12.55
CA GLU A 176 1.09 -3.65 13.16
C GLU A 176 -0.23 -2.91 12.91
N ILE A 177 -0.81 -3.02 11.71
CA ILE A 177 -2.13 -2.44 11.39
C ILE A 177 -3.23 -3.16 12.16
N GLU A 178 -3.22 -4.50 12.20
CA GLU A 178 -4.18 -5.33 12.94
C GLU A 178 -4.20 -4.96 14.43
N HIS A 179 -3.03 -4.82 15.06
CA HIS A 179 -2.90 -4.42 16.46
C HIS A 179 -3.26 -2.94 16.73
N SER A 180 -3.28 -2.11 15.69
CA SER A 180 -3.49 -0.67 15.80
C SER A 180 -4.80 -0.22 15.14
N CYS A 181 -5.78 -1.11 14.98
CA CYS A 181 -7.11 -0.75 14.46
C CYS A 181 -8.17 -0.88 15.56
N GLY A 182 -9.33 -0.25 15.35
CA GLY A 182 -10.47 -0.35 16.26
C GLY A 182 -11.78 -0.48 15.50
N THR A 183 -12.75 -1.19 16.09
CA THR A 183 -14.14 -1.23 15.62
C THR A 183 -15.04 -0.60 16.68
N GLY A 184 -15.69 0.51 16.33
CA GLY A 184 -16.63 1.21 17.21
C GLY A 184 -18.06 0.82 16.89
N ARG A 185 -18.72 0.09 17.79
CA ARG A 185 -20.19 -0.09 17.74
C ARG A 185 -20.83 0.96 18.66
N THR A 186 -21.66 1.83 18.13
CA THR A 186 -22.55 2.62 18.99
C THR A 186 -23.67 1.70 19.44
N ALA A 187 -23.75 1.43 20.75
CA ALA A 187 -24.85 0.70 21.38
C ALA A 187 -26.18 1.44 21.20
#